data_AF-A0A3L7Y0A6-F1
#
_entry.id   AF-A0A3L7Y0A6-F1
#
_cell.length_a   1.000
_cell.length_b   1.000
_cell.length_c   1.000
_cell.angle_alpha   90.00
_cell.angle_beta   90.00
_cell.angle_gamma   90.00
#
_symmetry.space_group_name_H-M   'P 1'
#
loop_
_entity.id
_entity.type
_entity.pdbx_description
1 polymer ?
#
loop_
_entity_poly.entity_id
_entity_poly.type
_entity_poly.pdbx_seq_one_letter_code
_entity_poly.pdbx_strand_id
1 'polypeptide(L)'
;MNDRASAPIPTGAGEPKSRISDFPGGLRVRATWGSSGQAAAVFALSEVGATLVDHGALGAGAEGDPDRLCRMELRVETPGGAWAVRLATVIYDEPRAIHWDDAQLFVVGYGFTVYAFGARTGALAWSHQTGTPVVELIASPRFGHVIVQSEVETWAIRGDGEVRWRLAHSDVVGAAELIGGRLIVTSINGDVQAIDPDTGKQGS
;
A
#
# COMPACT_ATOMS: atom_id res chain seq x y z
N MET A 1 3.84 -31.05 17.74
CA MET A 1 4.00 -29.67 18.23
C MET A 1 5.43 -29.29 17.90
N ASN A 2 5.66 -28.80 16.67
CA ASN A 2 6.99 -28.37 16.27
C ASN A 2 7.14 -26.92 16.69
N ASP A 3 7.91 -26.70 17.76
CA ASP A 3 8.50 -25.40 18.06
C ASP A 3 9.42 -25.05 16.89
N ARG A 4 8.90 -24.33 15.90
CA ARG A 4 9.75 -23.57 14.99
C ARG A 4 10.27 -22.41 15.80
N ALA A 5 11.52 -22.53 16.25
CA ALA A 5 12.27 -21.41 16.78
C ALA A 5 12.06 -20.18 15.89
N SER A 6 11.77 -19.03 16.51
CA SER A 6 11.64 -17.75 15.82
C SER A 6 12.83 -17.56 14.89
N ALA A 7 12.57 -17.26 13.61
CA ALA A 7 13.65 -16.97 12.68
C ALA A 7 14.48 -15.81 13.26
N PRO A 8 15.82 -15.94 13.34
CA PRO A 8 16.65 -14.86 13.85
C PRO A 8 16.43 -13.61 13.01
N ILE A 9 16.30 -12.46 13.68
CA ILE A 9 16.25 -11.14 13.03
C ILE A 9 17.50 -11.04 12.13
N PRO A 10 17.36 -10.76 10.83
CA PRO A 10 18.52 -10.65 9.94
C PRO A 10 19.50 -9.61 10.48
N THR A 11 20.75 -10.02 10.67
CA THR A 11 21.86 -9.13 11.04
C THR A 11 22.02 -8.05 9.96
N GLY A 12 21.80 -6.78 10.32
CA GLY A 12 21.88 -5.63 9.41
C GLY A 12 20.57 -4.87 9.17
N ALA A 13 19.46 -5.27 9.79
CA ALA A 13 18.22 -4.50 9.71
C ALA A 13 18.39 -3.11 10.36
N GLY A 14 18.25 -2.05 9.55
CA GLY A 14 18.27 -0.66 10.03
C GLY A 14 17.09 -0.36 10.96
N GLU A 15 17.13 0.77 11.67
CA GLU A 15 16.03 1.21 12.52
C GLU A 15 14.72 1.36 11.71
N PRO A 16 13.54 1.11 12.31
CA PRO A 16 12.26 1.36 11.67
C PRO A 16 12.18 2.79 11.11
N LYS A 17 11.66 2.91 9.89
CA LYS A 17 11.42 4.21 9.26
C LYS A 17 10.04 4.73 9.65
N SER A 18 9.88 6.04 9.66
CA SER A 18 8.60 6.70 9.86
C SER A 18 8.40 7.83 8.86
N ARG A 19 7.18 7.97 8.36
CA ARG A 19 6.75 9.06 7.49
C ARG A 19 5.45 9.64 8.03
N ILE A 20 5.38 10.97 8.10
CA ILE A 20 4.15 11.70 8.38
C ILE A 20 3.73 12.41 7.09
N SER A 21 2.44 12.34 6.77
CA SER A 21 1.87 12.97 5.58
C SER A 21 0.50 13.55 5.92
N ASP A 22 0.23 14.74 5.40
CA ASP A 22 -1.06 15.40 5.54
C ASP A 22 -1.85 15.25 4.25
N PHE A 23 -3.13 14.92 4.38
CA PHE A 23 -4.07 14.74 3.28
C PHE A 23 -5.26 15.71 3.42
N PRO A 24 -5.97 16.01 2.33
CA PRO A 24 -7.21 16.79 2.38
C PRO A 24 -8.21 16.27 3.42
N GLY A 25 -9.09 17.17 3.89
CA GLY A 25 -10.10 16.82 4.89
C GLY A 25 -9.57 16.71 6.33
N GLY A 26 -8.36 17.23 6.59
CA GLY A 26 -7.74 17.27 7.91
C GLY A 26 -7.21 15.92 8.37
N LEU A 27 -6.84 15.06 7.42
CA LEU A 27 -6.28 13.75 7.71
C LEU A 27 -4.78 13.85 7.88
N ARG A 28 -4.27 13.43 9.04
CA ARG A 28 -2.83 13.32 9.31
C ARG A 28 -2.44 11.88 9.49
N VAL A 29 -1.47 11.42 8.72
CA VAL A 29 -1.16 10.01 8.60
C VAL A 29 0.29 9.77 9.00
N ARG A 30 0.52 8.86 9.93
CA ARG A 30 1.84 8.36 10.28
C ARG A 30 1.94 6.89 9.87
N ALA A 31 2.88 6.58 8.99
CA ALA A 31 3.28 5.21 8.68
C ALA A 31 4.65 4.95 9.30
N THR A 32 4.77 3.89 10.10
CA THR A 32 6.03 3.40 10.66
C THR A 32 6.23 1.96 10.19
N TRP A 33 7.38 1.63 9.60
CA TRP A 33 7.65 0.29 9.05
C TRP A 33 9.09 -0.15 9.27
N GLY A 34 9.28 -1.46 9.34
CA GLY A 34 10.58 -2.08 9.63
C GLY A 34 10.81 -3.34 8.81
N SER A 35 12.03 -3.85 8.87
CA SER A 35 12.42 -5.13 8.26
C SER A 35 11.81 -6.31 9.04
N SER A 36 12.00 -7.52 8.51
CA SER A 36 11.48 -8.75 9.09
C SER A 36 11.94 -8.95 10.54
N GLY A 37 11.01 -9.29 11.43
CA GLY A 37 11.30 -9.50 12.85
C GLY A 37 11.40 -8.23 13.70
N GLN A 38 11.13 -7.05 13.14
CA GLN A 38 11.21 -5.76 13.87
C GLN A 38 9.89 -5.28 14.46
N ALA A 39 8.87 -6.14 14.56
CA ALA A 39 7.52 -5.78 15.04
C ALA A 39 7.54 -4.93 16.33
N ALA A 40 8.27 -5.39 17.35
CA ALA A 40 8.39 -4.67 18.63
C ALA A 40 8.96 -3.25 18.47
N ALA A 41 9.94 -3.06 17.58
CA ALA A 41 10.53 -1.75 17.32
C ALA A 41 9.58 -0.84 16.50
N VAL A 42 8.87 -1.41 15.51
CA VAL A 42 7.87 -0.69 14.72
C VAL A 42 6.73 -0.16 15.61
N PHE A 43 6.30 -0.96 16.58
CA PHE A 43 5.17 -0.64 17.47
C PHE A 43 5.58 0.07 18.77
N ALA A 44 6.87 0.33 18.99
CA ALA A 44 7.36 0.94 20.22
C ALA A 44 6.77 2.33 20.49
N LEU A 45 6.39 3.05 19.42
CA LEU A 45 5.79 4.38 19.47
C LEU A 45 4.30 4.36 19.07
N SER A 46 3.61 3.22 19.22
CA SER A 46 2.16 3.17 19.03
C SER A 46 1.48 4.10 20.05
N GLU A 47 0.68 5.03 19.52
CA GLU A 47 -0.03 6.01 20.34
C GLU A 47 -1.37 5.43 20.81
N VAL A 48 -1.74 5.74 22.06
CA VAL A 48 -3.06 5.42 22.60
C VAL A 48 -4.16 6.31 21.96
N GLY A 49 -5.41 5.86 22.06
CA GLY A 49 -6.57 6.66 21.64
C GLY A 49 -7.00 6.49 20.17
N ALA A 50 -6.41 5.55 19.45
CA ALA A 50 -6.91 5.09 18.16
C ALA A 50 -7.57 3.71 18.28
N THR A 51 -8.62 3.44 17.49
CA THR A 51 -9.02 2.05 17.23
C THR A 51 -7.91 1.40 16.41
N LEU A 52 -7.40 0.25 16.84
CA LEU A 52 -6.30 -0.46 16.18
C LEU A 52 -6.76 -1.85 15.74
N VAL A 53 -6.58 -2.18 14.46
CA VAL A 53 -6.86 -3.51 13.91
C VAL A 53 -5.61 -4.08 13.26
N ASP A 54 -5.26 -5.32 13.61
CA ASP A 54 -4.13 -6.00 12.99
C ASP A 54 -4.60 -6.82 11.78
N HIS A 55 -4.10 -6.47 10.60
CA HIS A 55 -4.35 -7.14 9.33
C HIS A 55 -3.09 -7.83 8.78
N GLY A 56 -2.05 -8.03 9.60
CA GLY A 56 -0.79 -8.65 9.18
C GLY A 56 -0.93 -10.03 8.56
N ALA A 57 -2.00 -10.76 8.88
CA ALA A 57 -2.28 -12.08 8.30
C ALA A 57 -2.96 -12.04 6.91
N LEU A 58 -3.34 -10.86 6.39
CA LEU A 58 -4.05 -10.74 5.10
C LEU A 58 -3.12 -10.55 3.88
N GLY A 59 -1.86 -10.18 4.10
CA GLY A 59 -0.91 -9.84 3.03
C GLY A 59 -0.33 -11.04 2.28
N ALA A 60 0.33 -10.77 1.15
CA ALA A 60 1.03 -11.81 0.40
C ALA A 60 2.13 -12.47 1.24
N GLY A 61 2.18 -13.79 1.21
CA GLY A 61 3.06 -14.57 2.07
C GLY A 61 2.57 -14.66 3.52
N ALA A 62 1.25 -14.47 3.74
CA ALA A 62 0.57 -14.66 5.02
C ALA A 62 1.14 -15.85 5.79
N GLU A 63 1.88 -15.51 6.84
CA GLU A 63 2.43 -16.45 7.80
C GLU A 63 1.50 -16.48 9.03
N GLY A 64 1.43 -17.63 9.72
CA GLY A 64 0.64 -17.74 10.95
C GLY A 64 1.09 -16.79 12.07
N ASP A 65 2.32 -16.30 11.99
CA ASP A 65 2.89 -15.28 12.85
C ASP A 65 3.39 -14.10 11.99
N PRO A 66 2.60 -13.01 11.84
CA PRO A 66 2.99 -11.88 11.03
C PRO A 66 4.22 -11.12 11.58
N ASP A 67 4.60 -11.27 12.85
CA ASP A 67 5.75 -10.56 13.43
C ASP A 67 7.09 -11.01 12.86
N ARG A 68 7.12 -12.16 12.17
CA ARG A 68 8.27 -12.67 11.42
C ARG A 68 8.49 -11.96 10.08
N LEU A 69 7.49 -11.21 9.63
CA LEU A 69 7.50 -10.47 8.38
C LEU A 69 7.91 -9.01 8.60
N CYS A 70 8.10 -8.27 7.51
CA CYS A 70 8.26 -6.82 7.57
C CYS A 70 6.92 -6.21 8.02
N ARG A 71 6.90 -5.57 9.19
CA ARG A 71 5.69 -4.98 9.78
C ARG A 71 5.60 -3.50 9.46
N MET A 72 4.37 -3.03 9.31
CA MET A 72 4.03 -1.61 9.33
C MET A 72 2.88 -1.35 10.31
N GLU A 73 2.91 -0.20 10.98
CA GLU A 73 1.73 0.44 11.57
C GLU A 73 1.41 1.73 10.80
N LEU A 74 0.16 1.86 10.37
CA LEU A 74 -0.40 3.09 9.83
C LEU A 74 -1.38 3.65 10.86
N ARG A 75 -1.18 4.88 11.31
CA ARG A 75 -2.13 5.62 12.13
C ARG A 75 -2.64 6.83 11.35
N VAL A 76 -3.96 6.98 11.32
CA VAL A 76 -4.65 8.09 10.65
C VAL A 76 -5.43 8.86 11.70
N GLU A 77 -5.05 10.12 11.90
CA GLU A 77 -5.82 11.08 12.65
C GLU A 77 -6.83 11.74 11.75
N THR A 78 -8.06 11.84 12.25
CA THR A 78 -9.15 12.54 11.59
C THR A 78 -9.75 13.55 12.57
N PRO A 79 -10.50 14.56 12.10
CA PRO A 79 -11.22 15.46 13.00
C PRO A 79 -12.19 14.75 13.97
N GLY A 80 -12.65 13.54 13.63
CA GLY A 80 -13.59 12.76 14.44
C GLY A 80 -12.94 11.72 15.36
N GLY A 81 -11.61 11.64 15.39
CA GLY A 81 -10.87 10.62 16.12
C GLY A 81 -9.83 9.92 15.24
N ALA A 82 -9.03 9.04 15.85
CA ALA A 82 -7.96 8.32 15.18
C ALA A 82 -8.30 6.83 15.00
N TRP A 83 -7.81 6.27 13.91
CA TRP A 83 -7.78 4.82 13.67
C TRP A 83 -6.38 4.41 13.22
N ALA A 84 -6.07 3.14 13.41
CA ALA A 84 -4.79 2.57 13.04
C ALA A 84 -4.94 1.14 12.55
N VAL A 85 -4.05 0.73 11.65
CA VAL A 85 -3.96 -0.63 11.16
C VAL A 85 -2.52 -1.11 11.19
N ARG A 86 -2.33 -2.41 11.41
CA ARG A 86 -1.03 -3.05 11.21
C ARG A 86 -1.07 -3.97 10.01
N LEU A 87 -0.04 -3.86 9.17
CA LEU A 87 0.12 -4.66 7.96
C LEU A 87 1.44 -5.41 8.00
N ALA A 88 1.58 -6.39 7.10
CA ALA A 88 2.79 -7.16 6.94
C ALA A 88 3.04 -7.48 5.46
N THR A 89 4.32 -7.66 5.12
CA THR A 89 4.75 -8.17 3.81
C THR A 89 6.08 -8.93 3.96
N VAL A 90 6.37 -9.81 3.00
CA VAL A 90 7.59 -10.61 2.96
C VAL A 90 8.83 -9.85 2.48
N ILE A 91 8.66 -8.62 1.97
CA ILE A 91 9.77 -7.78 1.51
C ILE A 91 9.86 -6.47 2.30
N TYR A 92 11.07 -5.97 2.48
CA TYR A 92 11.25 -4.63 3.03
C TYR A 92 10.97 -3.60 1.93
N ASP A 93 9.85 -2.90 2.06
CA ASP A 93 9.36 -1.92 1.09
C ASP A 93 8.85 -0.67 1.81
N GLU A 94 8.85 0.46 1.11
CA GLU A 94 8.27 1.70 1.62
C GLU A 94 6.77 1.74 1.33
N PRO A 95 5.91 1.95 2.35
CA PRO A 95 4.48 1.97 2.14
C PRO A 95 4.03 3.20 1.37
N ARG A 96 2.99 3.00 0.56
CA ARG A 96 2.34 4.03 -0.24
C ARG A 96 0.95 4.27 0.31
N ALA A 97 0.51 5.52 0.29
CA ALA A 97 -0.81 5.87 0.79
C ALA A 97 -1.41 7.03 0.01
N ILE A 98 -2.68 6.92 -0.34
CA ILE A 98 -3.47 7.98 -0.94
C ILE A 98 -4.84 8.10 -0.25
N HIS A 99 -5.33 9.33 -0.11
CA HIS A 99 -6.73 9.58 0.24
C HIS A 99 -7.52 9.74 -1.06
N TRP A 100 -8.52 8.87 -1.27
CA TRP A 100 -9.42 8.92 -2.40
C TRP A 100 -10.80 9.42 -1.96
N ASP A 101 -10.93 10.75 -1.98
CA ASP A 101 -12.09 11.48 -1.45
C ASP A 101 -13.42 11.02 -2.06
N ASP A 102 -13.49 10.84 -3.39
CA ASP A 102 -14.74 10.49 -4.06
C ASP A 102 -15.34 9.16 -3.58
N ALA A 103 -14.48 8.19 -3.25
CA ALA A 103 -14.89 6.90 -2.71
C ALA A 103 -14.93 6.88 -1.16
N GLN A 104 -14.51 7.95 -0.49
CA GLN A 104 -14.31 8.01 0.96
C GLN A 104 -13.36 6.89 1.46
N LEU A 105 -12.33 6.58 0.67
CA LEU A 105 -11.37 5.51 0.96
C LEU A 105 -9.98 6.08 1.22
N PHE A 106 -9.26 5.42 2.12
CA PHE A 106 -7.83 5.58 2.31
C PHE A 106 -7.15 4.31 1.79
N VAL A 107 -6.35 4.43 0.75
CA VAL A 107 -5.80 3.29 0.00
C VAL A 107 -4.31 3.20 0.25
N VAL A 108 -3.85 2.01 0.61
CA VAL A 108 -2.51 1.77 1.18
C VAL A 108 -1.87 0.59 0.47
N GLY A 109 -0.68 0.79 -0.10
CA GLY A 109 0.13 -0.26 -0.70
C GLY A 109 1.29 -0.62 0.22
N TYR A 110 1.50 -1.91 0.46
CA TYR A 110 2.66 -2.38 1.22
C TYR A 110 3.17 -3.72 0.66
N GLY A 111 4.34 -3.70 0.02
CA GLY A 111 4.87 -4.84 -0.70
C GLY A 111 3.95 -5.26 -1.84
N PHE A 112 3.31 -6.43 -1.73
CA PHE A 112 2.51 -7.05 -2.79
C PHE A 112 0.99 -6.89 -2.59
N THR A 113 0.57 -6.05 -1.65
CA THR A 113 -0.85 -5.95 -1.30
C THR A 113 -1.26 -4.50 -1.19
N VAL A 114 -2.40 -4.19 -1.81
CA VAL A 114 -3.11 -2.93 -1.66
C VAL A 114 -4.34 -3.16 -0.81
N TYR A 115 -4.59 -2.27 0.13
CA TYR A 115 -5.72 -2.29 1.03
C TYR A 115 -6.48 -0.99 0.90
N ALA A 116 -7.80 -1.04 0.94
CA ALA A 116 -8.63 0.15 1.08
C ALA A 116 -9.41 0.11 2.39
N PHE A 117 -9.34 1.21 3.11
CA PHE A 117 -10.04 1.41 4.37
C PHE A 117 -11.02 2.56 4.24
N GLY A 118 -12.15 2.52 4.94
CA GLY A 118 -12.98 3.69 5.09
C GLY A 118 -12.17 4.84 5.70
N ALA A 119 -12.05 5.97 5.00
CA ALA A 119 -11.06 7.01 5.31
C ALA A 119 -11.16 7.57 6.74
N ARG A 120 -12.38 7.55 7.31
CA ARG A 120 -12.62 8.04 8.68
C ARG A 120 -12.75 6.94 9.73
N THR A 121 -12.93 5.68 9.32
CA THR A 121 -13.29 4.58 10.22
C THR A 121 -12.19 3.53 10.37
N GLY A 122 -11.28 3.43 9.39
CA GLY A 122 -10.29 2.36 9.34
C GLY A 122 -10.88 0.98 9.03
N ALA A 123 -12.17 0.88 8.72
CA ALA A 123 -12.80 -0.39 8.38
C ALA A 123 -12.29 -0.85 7.01
N LEU A 124 -11.78 -2.07 6.93
CA LEU A 124 -11.33 -2.67 5.67
C LEU A 124 -12.53 -2.81 4.70
N ALA A 125 -12.45 -2.11 3.57
CA ALA A 125 -13.44 -2.20 2.49
C ALA A 125 -13.08 -3.33 1.52
N TRP A 126 -11.82 -3.37 1.08
CA TRP A 126 -11.29 -4.42 0.22
C TRP A 126 -9.77 -4.52 0.33
N SER A 127 -9.22 -5.64 -0.13
CA SER A 127 -7.79 -5.81 -0.39
C SER A 127 -7.58 -6.44 -1.76
N HIS A 128 -6.43 -6.13 -2.37
CA HIS A 128 -6.04 -6.64 -3.67
C HIS A 128 -4.57 -7.08 -3.62
N GLN A 129 -4.31 -8.34 -3.95
CA GLN A 129 -2.96 -8.88 -4.04
C GLN A 129 -2.43 -8.75 -5.47
N THR A 130 -1.27 -8.12 -5.63
CA THR A 130 -0.55 -8.03 -6.90
C THR A 130 0.40 -9.21 -7.06
N GLY A 131 0.80 -9.53 -8.30
CA GLY A 131 1.80 -10.56 -8.57
C GLY A 131 3.24 -10.13 -8.24
N THR A 132 3.48 -8.82 -8.18
CA THR A 132 4.79 -8.21 -7.93
C THR A 132 4.65 -7.00 -6.99
N PRO A 133 5.75 -6.46 -6.44
CA PRO A 133 5.71 -5.30 -5.55
C PRO A 133 4.97 -4.09 -6.16
N VAL A 134 4.25 -3.37 -5.31
CA VAL A 134 3.50 -2.17 -5.67
C VAL A 134 4.46 -0.99 -5.83
N VAL A 135 4.48 -0.44 -7.04
CA VAL A 135 5.37 0.65 -7.46
C VAL A 135 4.70 2.01 -7.37
N GLU A 136 3.38 2.12 -7.53
CA GLU A 136 2.69 3.40 -7.31
C GLU A 136 1.18 3.23 -7.09
N LEU A 137 0.59 4.17 -6.36
CA LEU A 137 -0.87 4.33 -6.24
C LEU A 137 -1.29 5.71 -6.75
N ILE A 138 -2.27 5.76 -7.65
CA ILE A 138 -2.74 7.02 -8.24
C ILE A 138 -4.27 7.06 -8.25
N ALA A 139 -4.86 8.12 -7.72
CA ALA A 139 -6.28 8.42 -7.86
C ALA A 139 -6.48 9.79 -8.52
N SER A 140 -7.55 9.92 -9.29
CA SER A 140 -8.00 11.21 -9.82
C SER A 140 -9.52 11.22 -9.96
N PRO A 141 -10.17 12.37 -9.71
CA PRO A 141 -11.60 12.55 -10.00
C PRO A 141 -11.97 12.34 -11.47
N ARG A 142 -10.99 12.26 -12.39
CA ARG A 142 -11.21 12.15 -13.84
C ARG A 142 -11.55 10.73 -14.32
N PHE A 143 -11.19 9.68 -13.58
CA PHE A 143 -11.36 8.29 -14.04
C PHE A 143 -12.06 7.37 -13.04
N GLY A 144 -12.39 7.83 -11.82
CA GLY A 144 -13.35 7.15 -10.94
C GLY A 144 -12.89 5.80 -10.37
N HIS A 145 -11.59 5.49 -10.44
CA HIS A 145 -10.95 4.31 -9.85
C HIS A 145 -9.55 4.68 -9.34
N VAL A 146 -8.94 3.79 -8.55
CA VAL A 146 -7.52 3.87 -8.21
C VAL A 146 -6.74 3.07 -9.24
N ILE A 147 -5.65 3.66 -9.73
CA ILE A 147 -4.61 2.95 -10.45
C ILE A 147 -3.64 2.37 -9.41
N VAL A 148 -3.44 1.05 -9.48
CA VAL A 148 -2.40 0.32 -8.78
C VAL A 148 -1.37 -0.10 -9.81
N GLN A 149 -0.18 0.49 -9.74
CA GLN A 149 0.96 0.02 -10.51
C GLN A 149 1.76 -0.96 -9.64
N SER A 150 1.95 -2.19 -10.12
CA SER A 150 3.01 -3.08 -9.65
C SER A 150 4.14 -3.15 -10.65
N GLU A 151 5.25 -3.82 -10.34
CA GLU A 151 6.39 -3.91 -11.27
C GLU A 151 6.02 -4.41 -12.68
N VAL A 152 5.03 -5.29 -12.83
CA VAL A 152 4.73 -5.92 -14.13
C VAL A 152 3.27 -5.79 -14.56
N GLU A 153 2.40 -5.22 -13.72
CA GLU A 153 0.99 -5.03 -14.05
C GLU A 153 0.48 -3.66 -13.58
N THR A 154 -0.40 -3.06 -14.37
CA THR A 154 -1.25 -1.93 -13.94
C THR A 154 -2.68 -2.42 -13.76
N TRP A 155 -3.32 -2.03 -12.67
CA TRP A 155 -4.71 -2.35 -12.36
C TRP A 155 -5.50 -1.07 -12.15
N ALA A 156 -6.71 -1.00 -12.68
CA ALA A 156 -7.71 -0.02 -12.28
C ALA A 156 -8.75 -0.69 -11.38
N ILE A 157 -8.82 -0.24 -10.12
CA ILE A 157 -9.67 -0.84 -9.09
C ILE A 157 -10.70 0.19 -8.62
N ARG A 158 -11.97 -0.19 -8.69
CA ARG A 158 -13.11 0.64 -8.29
C ARG A 158 -13.23 0.74 -6.77
N GLY A 159 -14.10 1.63 -6.29
CA GLY A 159 -14.33 1.83 -4.85
C GLY A 159 -14.88 0.58 -4.14
N ASP A 160 -15.57 -0.30 -4.86
CA ASP A 160 -16.08 -1.59 -4.40
C ASP A 160 -15.01 -2.71 -4.43
N GLY A 161 -13.80 -2.44 -4.92
CA GLY A 161 -12.72 -3.41 -5.06
C GLY A 161 -12.75 -4.20 -6.37
N GLU A 162 -13.74 -3.99 -7.25
CA GLU A 162 -13.77 -4.66 -8.55
C GLU A 162 -12.70 -4.10 -9.50
N VAL A 163 -12.05 -4.99 -10.23
CA VAL A 163 -11.08 -4.63 -11.27
C VAL A 163 -11.84 -4.18 -12.52
N ARG A 164 -11.67 -2.90 -12.88
CA ARG A 164 -12.24 -2.33 -14.11
C ARG A 164 -11.44 -2.73 -15.35
N TRP A 165 -10.12 -2.65 -15.26
CA TRP A 165 -9.20 -3.11 -16.30
C TRP A 165 -7.85 -3.48 -15.69
N ARG A 166 -7.09 -4.28 -16.45
CA ARG A 166 -5.70 -4.61 -16.14
C ARG A 166 -4.86 -4.55 -17.40
N LEU A 167 -3.58 -4.21 -17.25
CA LEU A 167 -2.60 -4.19 -18.32
C LEU A 167 -1.31 -4.84 -17.82
N ALA A 168 -0.83 -5.87 -18.51
CA ALA A 168 0.47 -6.47 -18.25
C ALA A 168 1.55 -5.73 -19.04
N HIS A 169 2.71 -5.53 -18.41
CA HIS A 169 3.90 -4.93 -19.02
C HIS A 169 4.86 -6.02 -19.48
N SER A 170 5.61 -5.75 -20.54
CA SER A 170 6.66 -6.64 -21.05
C SER A 170 7.98 -6.54 -20.28
N ASP A 171 8.12 -5.51 -19.44
CA ASP A 171 9.33 -5.20 -18.67
C ASP A 171 8.94 -4.66 -17.29
N VAL A 172 9.89 -4.65 -16.37
CA VAL A 172 9.74 -4.14 -15.01
C VAL A 172 9.58 -2.61 -15.04
N VAL A 173 8.42 -2.14 -14.62
CA VAL A 173 8.10 -0.74 -14.37
C VAL A 173 8.75 -0.29 -13.07
N GLY A 174 9.59 0.74 -13.14
CA GLY A 174 10.24 1.34 -11.98
C GLY A 174 9.55 2.60 -11.46
N ALA A 175 8.73 3.25 -12.30
CA ALA A 175 7.98 4.46 -11.93
C ALA A 175 6.67 4.58 -12.73
N ALA A 176 5.65 5.18 -12.12
CA ALA A 176 4.40 5.52 -12.77
C ALA A 176 3.87 6.87 -12.27
N GLU A 177 3.42 7.73 -13.18
CA GLU A 177 2.97 9.08 -12.85
C GLU A 177 1.82 9.54 -13.76
N LEU A 178 0.95 10.44 -13.27
CA LEU A 178 -0.09 11.06 -14.10
C LEU A 178 0.41 12.38 -14.67
N ILE A 179 0.71 12.42 -15.98
CA ILE A 179 1.23 13.61 -16.68
C ILE A 179 0.29 13.96 -17.83
N GLY A 180 -0.20 15.20 -17.85
CA GLY A 180 -1.07 15.68 -18.95
C GLY A 180 -2.36 14.86 -19.13
N GLY A 181 -2.84 14.18 -18.09
CA GLY A 181 -4.02 13.30 -18.16
C GLY A 181 -3.73 11.90 -18.72
N ARG A 182 -2.46 11.55 -18.93
CA ARG A 182 -2.01 10.19 -19.28
C ARG A 182 -1.29 9.56 -18.10
N LEU A 183 -1.47 8.27 -17.92
CA LEU A 183 -0.60 7.48 -17.05
C LEU A 183 0.68 7.20 -17.81
N ILE A 184 1.79 7.76 -17.33
CA ILE A 184 3.12 7.50 -17.87
C ILE A 184 3.76 6.44 -17.00
N VAL A 185 4.18 5.33 -17.62
CA VAL A 185 4.97 4.29 -16.95
C VAL A 185 6.36 4.24 -17.56
N THR A 186 7.36 4.16 -16.70
CA THR A 186 8.78 4.12 -17.09
C THR A 186 9.40 2.82 -16.59
N SER A 187 9.92 2.00 -17.50
CA SER A 187 10.64 0.78 -17.14
C SER A 187 11.99 1.08 -16.49
N ILE A 188 12.54 0.12 -15.77
CA ILE A 188 13.91 0.23 -15.21
C ILE A 188 14.99 0.39 -16.30
N ASN A 189 14.68 -0.01 -17.54
CA ASN A 189 15.54 0.15 -18.71
C ASN A 189 15.35 1.51 -19.42
N GLY A 190 14.40 2.34 -18.96
CA GLY A 190 14.13 3.67 -19.48
C GLY A 190 13.08 3.74 -20.59
N ASP A 191 12.41 2.63 -20.92
CA ASP A 191 11.30 2.65 -21.88
C ASP A 191 10.09 3.35 -21.26
N VAL A 192 9.47 4.25 -22.01
CA VAL A 192 8.33 5.04 -21.54
C VAL A 192 7.09 4.70 -22.34
N GLN A 193 5.98 4.41 -21.65
CA GLN A 193 4.68 4.18 -22.28
C GLN A 193 3.63 5.14 -21.72
N ALA A 194 2.78 5.66 -22.61
CA ALA A 194 1.63 6.46 -22.25
C ALA A 194 0.35 5.62 -22.35
N ILE A 195 -0.35 5.51 -21.22
CA ILE A 195 -1.57 4.73 -21.05
C ILE A 195 -2.72 5.69 -20.77
N ASP A 196 -3.86 5.43 -21.39
CA ASP A 196 -5.12 6.05 -21.03
C ASP A 196 -5.58 5.54 -19.65
N PRO A 197 -5.62 6.38 -18.61
CA PRO A 197 -5.91 5.91 -17.27
C PRO A 197 -7.37 5.48 -17.08
N ASP A 198 -8.30 5.88 -17.96
CA ASP A 198 -9.69 5.45 -17.85
C ASP A 198 -9.90 4.05 -18.43
N THR A 199 -9.15 3.70 -19.48
CA THR A 199 -9.38 2.48 -20.27
C THR A 199 -8.24 1.44 -20.25
N GLY A 200 -7.05 1.81 -19.78
CA GLY A 200 -5.87 0.95 -19.79
C GLY A 200 -5.25 0.76 -21.18
N LYS A 201 -5.73 1.48 -22.19
CA LYS A 201 -5.21 1.39 -23.57
C LYS A 201 -3.95 2.24 -23.73
N GLN A 202 -2.93 1.67 -24.37
CA GLN A 202 -1.76 2.43 -24.79
C GLN A 202 -2.13 3.37 -25.95
N GLY A 203 -1.56 4.57 -25.98
CA GLY A 203 -1.68 5.46 -27.14
C GLY A 203 -0.98 4.86 -28.35
N SER A 204 -1.59 5.00 -29.53
CA SER A 204 -0.91 4.81 -30.82
C SER A 204 0.02 5.98 -31.14
#